data_AF-A0A6N8E7P2-F1
#
_entry.id   AF-A0A6N8E7P2-F1
#
_cell.length_a   1.000
_cell.length_b   1.000
_cell.length_c   1.000
_cell.angle_alpha   90.00
_cell.angle_beta   90.00
_cell.angle_gamma   90.00
#
_symmetry.space_group_name_H-M   'P 1'
#
loop_
_entity.id
_entity.type
_entity.pdbx_description
1 polymer ?
#
loop_
_entity_poly.entity_id
_entity_poly.type
_entity_poly.pdbx_seq_one_letter_code
_entity_poly.pdbx_strand_id
1 'polypeptide(L)'
;MINLKSVAALSVVILSGCASSGQLLDSNQPAAIQAALERGQFDLNCPSAQGDVLSRELIEPPLDGPYIGVLRAEYTIGVKGCNQRKTYIVVCAEGSDGCVAANSN
;
A
#
# COMPACT_ATOMS: atom_id res chain seq x y z
N MET A 1 45.51 -19.39 33.23
CA MET A 1 44.62 -20.54 32.96
C MET A 1 43.19 -20.13 33.29
N ILE A 2 42.43 -19.72 32.26
CA ILE A 2 40.96 -19.50 32.28
C ILE A 2 40.45 -20.22 31.02
N ASN A 3 39.42 -21.06 31.17
CA ASN A 3 39.08 -22.14 30.27
C ASN A 3 38.27 -21.69 29.04
N LEU A 4 38.66 -22.19 27.86
CA LEU A 4 38.11 -21.95 26.51
C LEU A 4 36.82 -22.74 26.22
N LYS A 5 35.98 -23.00 27.23
CA LYS A 5 34.73 -23.74 27.05
C LYS A 5 33.60 -22.90 27.64
N SER A 6 32.61 -22.59 26.81
CA SER A 6 31.34 -21.95 27.18
C SER A 6 31.30 -20.42 27.11
N VAL A 7 31.49 -19.85 25.91
CA VAL A 7 30.71 -18.67 25.51
C VAL A 7 30.25 -18.89 24.08
N ALA A 8 29.24 -19.75 23.92
CA ALA A 8 28.45 -19.76 22.69
C ALA A 8 27.72 -18.42 22.65
N ALA A 9 28.30 -17.45 21.93
CA ALA A 9 27.71 -16.16 21.67
C ALA A 9 26.47 -16.37 20.79
N LEU A 10 25.33 -16.59 21.44
CA LEU A 10 24.02 -16.58 20.80
C LEU A 10 23.62 -15.13 20.59
N SER A 11 24.17 -14.51 19.54
CA SER A 11 23.74 -13.20 19.05
C SER A 11 22.35 -13.34 18.43
N VAL A 12 21.31 -13.37 19.26
CA VAL A 12 19.92 -13.27 18.79
C VAL A 12 19.70 -11.84 18.32
N VAL A 13 19.80 -11.63 17.01
CA VAL A 13 19.42 -10.37 16.38
C VAL A 13 17.90 -10.29 16.43
N ILE A 14 17.36 -9.55 17.40
CA ILE A 14 15.94 -9.23 17.49
C ILE A 14 15.65 -8.17 16.41
N LEU A 15 15.25 -8.60 15.21
CA LEU A 15 14.74 -7.74 14.13
C LEU A 15 13.23 -7.40 14.31
N SER A 16 12.72 -7.30 15.53
CA SER A 16 11.31 -6.95 15.76
C SER A 16 11.11 -5.42 15.81
N GLY A 17 11.25 -4.77 14.66
CA GLY A 17 10.95 -3.35 14.53
C GLY A 17 10.62 -3.00 13.08
N CYS A 18 9.39 -2.52 12.84
CA CYS A 18 8.87 -1.94 11.58
C CYS A 18 8.26 -2.87 10.52
N ALA A 19 7.72 -4.04 10.87
CA ALA A 19 6.95 -4.86 9.90
C ALA A 19 5.52 -4.33 9.62
N SER A 20 4.94 -3.49 10.50
CA SER A 20 3.51 -3.15 10.43
C SER A 20 3.13 -2.27 9.23
N SER A 21 4.00 -1.34 8.85
CA SER A 21 3.71 -0.33 7.83
C SER A 21 3.74 -0.91 6.40
N GLY A 22 4.80 -1.64 6.06
CA GLY A 22 4.91 -2.30 4.75
C GLY A 22 3.83 -3.36 4.53
N GLN A 23 3.41 -4.05 5.59
CA GLN A 23 2.42 -5.12 5.50
C GLN A 23 1.02 -4.62 5.11
N LEU A 24 0.61 -3.43 5.57
CA LEU A 24 -0.65 -2.80 5.14
C LEU A 24 -0.60 -2.37 3.67
N LEU A 25 0.55 -1.88 3.21
CA LEU A 25 0.76 -1.53 1.79
C LEU A 25 0.72 -2.77 0.90
N ASP A 26 1.33 -3.88 1.33
CA ASP A 26 1.39 -5.10 0.53
C ASP A 26 0.03 -5.80 0.47
N SER A 27 -0.72 -5.83 1.57
CA SER A 27 -2.03 -6.49 1.61
C SER A 27 -3.10 -5.79 0.79
N ASN A 28 -3.07 -4.45 0.75
CA ASN A 28 -4.09 -3.64 0.06
C ASN A 28 -3.79 -3.39 -1.43
N GLN A 29 -2.54 -3.58 -1.88
CA GLN A 29 -2.15 -3.27 -3.25
C GLN A 29 -2.99 -3.97 -4.33
N PRO A 30 -3.34 -5.28 -4.21
CA PRO A 30 -4.18 -5.95 -5.20
C PRO A 30 -5.58 -5.33 -5.31
N ALA A 31 -6.20 -5.01 -4.16
CA ALA A 31 -7.50 -4.37 -4.11
C ALA A 31 -7.45 -2.94 -4.67
N ALA A 32 -6.36 -2.22 -4.43
CA ALA A 32 -6.15 -0.89 -4.99
C ALA A 32 -6.06 -0.92 -6.52
N ILE A 33 -5.29 -1.86 -7.09
CA ILE A 33 -5.19 -2.09 -8.54
C ILE A 33 -6.56 -2.40 -9.12
N GLN A 34 -7.33 -3.28 -8.49
CA GLN A 34 -8.67 -3.64 -8.95
C GLN A 34 -9.60 -2.42 -8.99
N ALA A 35 -9.63 -1.61 -7.92
CA ALA A 35 -10.45 -0.40 -7.85
C ALA A 35 -10.08 0.64 -8.94
N ALA A 36 -8.78 0.85 -9.18
CA ALA A 36 -8.32 1.70 -10.27
C ALA A 36 -8.69 1.11 -11.65
N LEU A 37 -8.56 -0.20 -11.82
CA LEU A 37 -8.82 -0.88 -13.08
C LEU A 37 -10.30 -0.83 -13.46
N GLU A 38 -11.21 -1.12 -12.53
CA GLU A 38 -12.66 -1.05 -12.77
C GLU A 38 -13.07 0.35 -13.24
N ARG A 39 -12.57 1.38 -12.55
CA ARG A 39 -12.81 2.77 -12.94
C ARG A 39 -12.15 3.11 -14.27
N GLY A 40 -10.91 2.66 -14.49
CA GLY A 40 -10.16 2.95 -15.70
C GLY A 40 -10.72 2.27 -16.95
N GLN A 41 -11.22 1.05 -16.83
CA GLN A 41 -11.92 0.37 -17.93
C GLN A 41 -13.16 1.16 -18.36
N PHE A 42 -13.90 1.71 -17.40
CA PHE A 42 -15.04 2.59 -17.66
C PHE A 42 -14.61 3.92 -18.28
N ASP A 43 -13.72 4.67 -17.63
CA ASP A 43 -13.27 6.01 -18.05
C ASP A 43 -12.61 5.98 -19.45
N LEU A 44 -11.84 4.93 -19.77
CA LEU A 44 -11.15 4.79 -21.04
C LEU A 44 -12.01 4.09 -22.12
N ASN A 45 -13.20 3.60 -21.75
CA ASN A 45 -14.02 2.69 -22.56
C ASN A 45 -13.19 1.51 -23.11
N CYS A 46 -12.39 0.89 -22.24
CA CYS A 46 -11.38 -0.07 -22.61
C CYS A 46 -11.35 -1.27 -21.64
N PRO A 47 -12.11 -2.35 -21.90
CA PRO A 47 -12.17 -3.50 -20.99
C PRO A 47 -10.83 -4.26 -20.88
N SER A 48 -9.94 -4.10 -21.85
CA SER A 48 -8.60 -4.68 -21.85
C SER A 48 -7.52 -3.80 -21.20
N ALA A 49 -7.92 -2.69 -20.56
CA ALA A 49 -6.99 -1.84 -19.84
C ALA A 49 -6.25 -2.62 -18.73
N GLN A 50 -5.07 -2.16 -18.36
CA GLN A 50 -4.23 -2.74 -17.32
C GLN A 50 -3.76 -1.65 -16.38
N GLY A 51 -3.67 -1.97 -15.08
CA GLY A 51 -3.20 -1.07 -14.03
C GLY A 51 -1.79 -1.41 -13.56
N ASP A 52 -0.93 -0.41 -13.46
CA ASP A 52 0.42 -0.50 -12.90
C ASP A 52 0.54 0.45 -11.70
N VAL A 53 1.11 -0.02 -10.59
CA VAL A 53 1.40 0.85 -9.43
C VAL A 53 2.57 1.76 -9.77
N LEU A 54 2.35 3.07 -9.73
CA LEU A 54 3.37 4.10 -9.97
C LEU A 54 4.03 4.54 -8.66
N SER A 55 3.24 4.71 -7.61
CA SER A 55 3.72 4.98 -6.26
C SER A 55 2.74 4.43 -5.22
N ARG A 56 3.24 4.24 -4.00
CA ARG A 56 2.45 3.81 -2.86
C ARG A 56 3.03 4.41 -1.57
N GLU A 57 2.18 4.88 -0.68
CA GLU A 57 2.58 5.47 0.59
C GLU A 57 1.53 5.26 1.68
N LEU A 58 1.96 5.39 2.93
CA LEU A 58 1.03 5.40 4.06
C LEU A 58 0.74 6.84 4.45
N ILE A 59 -0.54 7.13 4.63
CA ILE A 59 -1.01 8.40 5.16
C ILE A 59 -1.29 8.19 6.64
N GLU A 60 -0.41 8.73 7.46
CA GLU A 60 -0.58 8.77 8.91
C GLU A 60 -1.65 9.80 9.28
N PRO A 61 -2.56 9.46 10.20
CA PRO A 61 -3.55 10.41 10.67
C PRO A 61 -2.87 11.56 11.44
N PRO A 62 -3.39 12.79 11.36
CA PRO A 62 -2.90 13.88 12.19
C PRO A 62 -2.98 13.49 13.67
N LEU A 63 -1.88 13.66 14.40
CA LEU A 63 -1.82 13.38 15.84
C LEU A 63 -2.39 14.53 16.68
N ASP A 64 -2.60 15.71 16.07
CA ASP A 64 -3.11 16.91 16.71
C ASP A 64 -4.61 17.07 16.45
N GLY A 65 -5.45 16.61 17.38
CA GLY A 65 -6.89 16.84 17.35
C GLY A 65 -7.70 15.92 18.27
N PRO A 66 -8.99 16.22 18.51
CA PRO A 66 -9.87 15.38 19.34
C PRO A 66 -10.28 14.06 18.65
N TYR A 67 -9.92 13.88 17.38
CA TYR A 67 -10.23 12.69 16.59
C TYR A 67 -8.95 11.94 16.26
N ILE A 68 -8.84 10.69 16.73
CA ILE A 68 -7.87 9.72 16.23
C ILE A 68 -8.29 9.32 14.82
N GLY A 69 -7.55 9.77 13.80
CA GLY A 69 -7.71 9.27 12.44
C GLY A 69 -7.23 7.83 12.32
N VAL A 70 -7.57 7.16 11.21
CA VAL A 70 -7.08 5.82 10.88
C VAL A 70 -5.92 5.89 9.91
N LEU A 71 -4.99 4.94 10.02
CA LEU A 71 -3.94 4.76 9.03
C LEU A 71 -4.56 4.40 7.68
N ARG A 72 -4.05 4.99 6.61
CA ARG A 72 -4.53 4.73 5.24
C ARG A 72 -3.36 4.38 4.35
N ALA A 73 -3.58 3.46 3.42
CA ALA A 73 -2.67 3.21 2.33
C ALA A 73 -3.17 3.98 1.09
N GLU A 74 -2.30 4.78 0.50
CA GLU A 74 -2.55 5.49 -0.75
C GLU A 74 -1.70 4.89 -1.87
N TYR A 75 -2.30 4.72 -3.04
CA TYR A 75 -1.65 4.21 -4.24
C TYR A 75 -1.93 5.14 -5.41
N THR A 76 -0.88 5.49 -6.15
CA THR A 76 -1.02 6.10 -7.46
C THR A 76 -0.90 5.01 -8.51
N ILE A 77 -1.96 4.78 -9.27
CA ILE A 77 -2.06 3.68 -10.23
C ILE A 77 -2.27 4.25 -11.62
N GLY A 78 -1.36 3.94 -12.53
CA GLY A 78 -1.49 4.25 -13.94
C GLY A 78 -2.31 3.16 -14.61
N VAL A 79 -3.44 3.51 -15.22
CA VAL A 79 -4.23 2.59 -16.05
C VAL A 79 -4.01 2.96 -17.51
N LYS A 80 -3.63 1.98 -18.32
CA LYS A 80 -3.39 2.14 -19.77
C LYS A 80 -4.13 1.09 -20.57
N GLY A 81 -4.64 1.49 -21.73
CA GLY A 81 -5.36 0.62 -22.63
C GLY A 81 -5.95 1.41 -23.79
N CYS A 82 -6.17 0.77 -24.93
CA CYS A 82 -6.85 1.38 -26.09
C CYS A 82 -6.23 2.73 -26.52
N ASN A 83 -4.89 2.81 -26.52
CA ASN A 83 -4.09 4.01 -26.83
C ASN A 83 -4.33 5.22 -25.91
N GLN A 84 -4.90 4.99 -24.73
CA GLN A 84 -5.13 5.99 -23.71
C GLN A 84 -4.46 5.57 -22.39
N ARG A 85 -4.23 6.56 -21.53
CA ARG A 85 -3.72 6.35 -20.18
C ARG A 85 -4.30 7.39 -19.25
N LYS A 86 -4.51 7.01 -17.99
CA LYS A 86 -4.98 7.89 -16.93
C LYS A 86 -4.42 7.43 -15.59
N THR A 87 -4.21 8.34 -14.68
CA THR A 87 -3.65 8.01 -13.36
C THR A 87 -4.73 8.16 -12.30
N TYR A 88 -4.80 7.21 -11.36
CA TYR A 88 -5.78 7.19 -10.28
C TYR A 88 -5.09 7.24 -8.93
N ILE A 89 -5.62 8.07 -8.03
CA ILE A 89 -5.27 8.00 -6.61
C ILE A 89 -6.30 7.10 -5.94
N VAL A 90 -5.81 6.02 -5.34
CA VAL A 90 -6.62 5.02 -4.66
C VAL A 90 -6.28 5.00 -3.19
N VAL A 91 -7.30 5.11 -2.34
CA VAL A 91 -7.14 5.12 -0.89
C VAL A 91 -7.82 3.90 -0.30
N CYS A 92 -7.09 3.17 0.54
CA CYS A 92 -7.57 2.03 1.31
C CYS A 92 -7.48 2.38 2.80
N ALA A 93 -8.61 2.36 3.52
CA ALA A 93 -8.60 2.61 4.96
C ALA A 93 -8.38 1.31 5.73
N GLU A 94 -7.53 1.35 6.75
CA GLU A 94 -7.36 0.23 7.67
C GLU A 94 -8.71 -0.09 8.35
N GLY A 95 -9.11 -1.37 8.33
CA GLY A 95 -10.38 -1.83 8.92
C GLY A 95 -11.63 -1.61 8.05
N SER A 96 -11.49 -1.22 6.78
CA SER A 96 -12.57 -1.16 5.80
C SER A 96 -12.50 -2.29 4.78
N ASP A 97 -13.65 -2.72 4.23
CA ASP A 97 -13.74 -3.86 3.31
C ASP A 97 -13.22 -3.58 1.87
N GLY A 98 -12.63 -2.41 1.59
CA GLY A 98 -12.16 -2.11 0.24
C GLY A 98 -11.41 -0.80 0.03
N CYS A 99 -10.89 -0.66 -1.20
CA CYS A 99 -10.16 0.51 -1.68
C CYS A 99 -11.03 1.36 -2.62
N VAL A 100 -10.87 2.68 -2.60
CA VAL A 100 -11.66 3.60 -3.43
C VAL A 100 -10.74 4.44 -4.33
N ALA A 101 -11.00 4.43 -5.64
CA ALA A 101 -10.35 5.34 -6.59
C ALA A 101 -10.93 6.76 -6.47
N ALA A 102 -10.31 7.57 -5.62
CA ALA A 102 -10.79 8.88 -5.17
C ALA A 102 -10.61 9.99 -6.21
N ASN A 103 -9.59 9.91 -7.05
CA ASN A 103 -9.30 10.93 -8.07
C ASN A 103 -8.78 10.26 -9.35
N SER A 104 -8.88 10.97 -10.48
CA SER A 104 -8.28 10.61 -11.74
C SER A 104 -7.75 11.84 -12.49
N ASN A 105 -6.47 11.81 -12.89
CA ASN A 105 -5.79 12.85 -13.68
C ASN A 105 -5.33 12.32 -15.04
#